data_AF-A0A2K3P0G0-F1
#
_entry.id   AF-A0A2K3P0G0-F1
#
_cell.length_a   1.000
_cell.length_b   1.000
_cell.length_c   1.000
_cell.angle_alpha   90.00
_cell.angle_beta   90.00
_cell.angle_gamma   90.00
#
_symmetry.space_group_name_H-M   'P 1'
#
loop_
_entity.id
_entity.type
_entity.pdbx_description
1 polymer ?
#
loop_
_entity_poly.entity_id
_entity_poly.type
_entity_poly.pdbx_seq_one_letter_code
_entity_poly.pdbx_strand_id
1 'polypeptide(L)'
;MWESILLTVAATAGNNIGKILQKKGTIILPPLSFKFKVIRAYALNKTWLIGFLMDIFGALLMLRALSLAPVSVIQPVSGCGLAILSIFSHFYLQEVMNVVDWVGVTLAGIGTIGVGAGGEEQQEAVALSIFHIPWLILLNGWLRIYKRQRREQEMMEYDVVEEIIYGLESGILFGMSSVISKMGFLFLEQGFHKLLVPICLLISVSCSGIGFYYQTRGLKHGRAIIVSTCAAVASILTGVLAGMLALGERLPSAPKARLVLLLGWLLIITGVILLVGSTKLVRFLASSRRTRSNTEKNYGPRRSTSSRVREPSPTSAVIQAATLNHLLSSSSKEKA
;
A
#
# COMPACT_ATOMS: atom_id res chain seq x y z
N MET A 1 10.79 -14.45 20.56
CA MET A 1 9.82 -13.58 19.83
C MET A 1 10.36 -12.21 19.37
N TRP A 2 10.92 -11.35 20.23
CA TRP A 2 11.33 -10.00 19.80
C TRP A 2 12.38 -9.96 18.67
N GLU A 3 13.27 -10.95 18.62
CA GLU A 3 14.24 -11.12 17.53
C GLU A 3 13.55 -11.22 16.16
N SER A 4 12.52 -12.06 16.02
CA SER A 4 11.82 -12.25 14.74
C SER A 4 11.06 -10.99 14.32
N ILE A 5 10.55 -10.21 15.27
CA ILE A 5 9.89 -8.93 15.01
C ILE A 5 10.89 -7.92 14.49
N LEU A 6 12.03 -7.73 15.17
CA LEU A 6 13.07 -6.81 14.73
C LEU A 6 13.60 -7.18 13.34
N LEU A 7 13.81 -8.47 13.08
CA LEU A 7 14.19 -8.97 11.76
C LEU A 7 13.13 -8.64 10.70
N THR A 8 11.85 -8.79 11.03
CA THR A 8 10.73 -8.47 10.12
C THR A 8 10.64 -6.97 9.82
N VAL A 9 10.81 -6.14 10.84
CA VAL A 9 10.83 -4.68 10.70
C VAL A 9 12.00 -4.26 9.81
N ALA A 10 13.20 -4.77 10.06
CA ALA A 10 14.39 -4.49 9.26
C ALA A 10 14.24 -4.98 7.81
N ALA A 11 13.72 -6.21 7.63
CA ALA A 11 13.44 -6.78 6.33
C ALA A 11 12.52 -5.89 5.50
N THR A 12 11.36 -5.54 6.07
CA THR A 12 10.33 -4.79 5.36
C THR A 12 10.69 -3.33 5.12
N ALA A 13 11.44 -2.70 6.02
CA ALA A 13 12.02 -1.39 5.76
C ALA A 13 12.96 -1.45 4.54
N GLY A 14 13.88 -2.44 4.52
CA GLY A 14 14.80 -2.68 3.41
C GLY A 14 14.08 -2.94 2.09
N ASN A 15 13.08 -3.83 2.07
CA ASN A 15 12.28 -4.13 0.88
C ASN A 15 11.56 -2.90 0.35
N ASN A 16 10.95 -2.10 1.22
CA ASN A 16 10.20 -0.91 0.81
C ASN A 16 11.12 0.19 0.26
N ILE A 17 12.28 0.43 0.88
CA ILE A 17 13.30 1.36 0.34
C ILE A 17 13.83 0.83 -1.00
N GLY A 18 14.08 -0.48 -1.09
CA GLY A 18 14.49 -1.15 -2.31
C GLY A 18 13.50 -0.92 -3.47
N LYS A 19 12.19 -1.03 -3.20
CA LYS A 19 11.13 -0.75 -4.19
C LYS A 19 11.16 0.70 -4.70
N ILE A 20 11.45 1.68 -3.84
CA ILE A 20 11.60 3.09 -4.27
C ILE A 20 12.78 3.24 -5.23
N LEU A 21 13.93 2.65 -4.89
CA LEU A 21 15.12 2.67 -5.75
C LEU A 21 14.88 1.95 -7.07
N GLN A 22 14.22 0.78 -7.03
CA GLN A 22 13.83 0.05 -8.23
C GLN A 22 12.90 0.88 -9.11
N LYS A 23 11.88 1.54 -8.54
CA LYS A 23 11.02 2.45 -9.32
C LYS A 23 11.85 3.54 -10.01
N LYS A 24 12.74 4.23 -9.29
CA LYS A 24 13.64 5.24 -9.88
C LYS A 24 14.47 4.67 -11.04
N GLY A 25 15.01 3.47 -10.87
CA GLY A 25 15.76 2.78 -11.92
C GLY A 25 14.91 2.41 -13.14
N THR A 26 13.65 1.97 -12.94
CA THR A 26 12.77 1.53 -14.04
C THR A 26 12.28 2.63 -14.97
N ILE A 27 12.39 3.91 -14.57
CA ILE A 27 11.97 5.05 -15.41
C ILE A 27 12.76 5.09 -16.73
N ILE A 28 14.07 4.84 -16.66
CA ILE A 28 14.96 4.90 -17.83
C ILE A 28 15.14 3.54 -18.53
N LEU A 29 14.61 2.46 -17.95
CA LEU A 29 14.79 1.09 -18.46
C LEU A 29 13.60 0.67 -19.33
N PRO A 30 13.78 -0.24 -20.30
CA PRO A 30 12.67 -0.82 -21.06
C PRO A 30 11.71 -1.63 -20.16
N PRO A 31 10.49 -1.94 -20.60
CA PRO A 31 9.58 -2.85 -19.88
C PRO A 31 10.25 -4.20 -19.57
N LEU A 32 10.08 -4.67 -18.33
CA LEU A 32 10.69 -5.92 -17.89
C LEU A 32 10.16 -7.09 -18.74
N SER A 33 11.10 -7.79 -19.37
CA SER A 33 10.86 -8.98 -20.19
C SER A 33 12.04 -9.94 -20.03
N PHE A 34 11.80 -11.23 -20.26
CA PHE A 34 12.83 -12.28 -20.16
C PHE A 34 13.84 -12.27 -21.32
N LYS A 35 13.91 -11.19 -22.10
CA LYS A 35 14.93 -11.03 -23.15
C LYS A 35 16.26 -10.72 -22.50
N PHE A 36 17.32 -11.44 -22.87
CA PHE A 36 18.67 -11.26 -22.30
C PHE A 36 19.15 -9.80 -22.33
N LYS A 37 18.89 -9.07 -23.42
CA LYS A 37 19.22 -7.64 -23.55
C LYS A 37 18.56 -6.78 -22.47
N VAL A 38 17.31 -7.07 -22.13
CA VAL A 38 16.55 -6.33 -21.11
C VAL A 38 17.08 -6.68 -19.73
N ILE A 39 17.28 -7.96 -19.42
CA ILE A 39 17.85 -8.40 -18.13
C ILE A 39 19.23 -7.75 -17.90
N ARG A 40 20.08 -7.73 -18.93
CA ARG A 40 21.40 -7.07 -18.87
C ARG A 40 21.28 -5.57 -18.60
N ALA A 41 20.33 -4.87 -19.23
CA ALA A 41 20.11 -3.45 -18.99
C ALA A 41 19.70 -3.16 -17.53
N TYR A 42 18.86 -4.02 -16.95
CA TYR A 42 18.47 -3.94 -15.54
C TYR A 42 19.65 -4.21 -14.60
N ALA A 43 20.44 -5.25 -14.88
CA ALA A 43 21.62 -5.61 -14.08
C ALA A 43 22.72 -4.53 -14.10
N LEU A 44 22.86 -3.77 -15.20
CA LEU A 44 23.84 -2.69 -15.31
C LEU A 44 23.38 -1.36 -14.71
N ASN A 45 22.08 -1.21 -14.42
CA ASN A 45 21.55 -0.01 -13.79
C ASN A 45 21.83 -0.04 -12.29
N LYS A 46 22.79 0.78 -11.83
CA LYS A 46 23.23 0.84 -10.43
C LYS A 46 22.08 1.08 -9.45
N THR A 47 21.17 2.01 -9.76
CA THR A 47 20.05 2.36 -8.87
C THR A 47 19.07 1.19 -8.74
N TRP A 48 18.75 0.53 -9.85
CA TRP A 48 17.87 -0.63 -9.82
C TRP A 48 18.54 -1.82 -9.12
N LEU A 49 19.82 -2.07 -9.41
CA LEU A 49 20.60 -3.16 -8.81
C LEU A 49 20.71 -3.01 -7.29
N ILE A 50 21.00 -1.80 -6.77
CA ILE A 50 21.02 -1.54 -5.33
C ILE A 50 19.65 -1.85 -4.72
N GLY A 51 18.57 -1.37 -5.37
CA GLY A 51 17.21 -1.65 -4.90
C GLY A 51 16.86 -3.14 -4.92
N PHE A 52 17.34 -3.90 -5.91
CA PHE A 52 17.18 -5.34 -5.99
C PHE A 52 17.98 -6.09 -4.92
N LEU A 53 19.22 -5.68 -4.67
CA LEU A 53 20.05 -6.25 -3.59
C LEU A 53 19.46 -5.98 -2.21
N MET A 54 18.90 -4.79 -1.97
CA MET A 54 18.15 -4.51 -0.74
C MET A 54 16.93 -5.43 -0.59
N ASP A 55 16.26 -5.76 -1.69
CA ASP A 55 15.10 -6.65 -1.68
C ASP A 55 15.50 -8.10 -1.37
N ILE A 56 16.60 -8.59 -1.95
CA ILE A 56 17.20 -9.90 -1.61
C ILE A 56 17.59 -9.93 -0.13
N PHE A 57 18.29 -8.90 0.36
CA PHE A 57 18.69 -8.83 1.76
C PHE A 57 17.47 -8.84 2.69
N GLY A 58 16.43 -8.05 2.38
CA GLY A 58 15.17 -8.07 3.12
C GLY A 58 14.49 -9.45 3.07
N ALA A 59 14.50 -10.13 1.92
CA ALA A 59 13.95 -11.48 1.79
C ALA A 59 14.70 -12.51 2.65
N LEU A 60 16.02 -12.42 2.76
CA LEU A 60 16.83 -13.29 3.63
C LEU A 60 16.53 -13.05 5.11
N LEU A 61 16.41 -11.79 5.53
CA LEU A 61 16.00 -11.43 6.89
C LEU A 61 14.58 -11.92 7.20
N MET A 62 13.66 -11.78 6.25
CA MET A 62 12.29 -12.30 6.37
C MET A 62 12.29 -13.82 6.50
N LEU A 63 13.10 -14.53 5.71
CA LEU A 63 13.24 -15.98 5.80
C LEU A 63 13.74 -16.40 7.18
N ARG A 64 14.71 -15.68 7.74
CA ARG A 64 15.20 -15.90 9.11
C ARG A 64 14.10 -15.62 10.14
N ALA A 65 13.32 -14.56 9.98
CA ALA A 65 12.21 -14.25 10.88
C ALA A 65 11.14 -15.36 10.86
N LEU A 66 10.83 -15.90 9.68
CA LEU A 66 9.90 -17.02 9.51
C LEU A 66 10.43 -18.32 10.14
N SER A 67 11.74 -18.56 10.16
CA SER A 67 12.27 -19.72 10.89
C SER A 67 12.05 -19.63 12.39
N LEU A 68 11.93 -18.42 12.95
CA LEU A 68 11.84 -18.18 14.40
C LEU A 68 10.40 -18.00 14.91
N ALA A 69 9.43 -17.72 14.03
CA ALA A 69 8.08 -17.35 14.44
C ALA A 69 7.02 -17.78 13.41
N PRO A 70 5.74 -17.84 13.81
CA PRO A 70 4.63 -18.18 12.91
C PRO A 70 4.37 -17.08 11.86
N VAL A 71 3.91 -17.48 10.68
CA VAL A 71 3.61 -16.60 9.55
C VAL A 71 2.52 -15.60 9.94
N SER A 72 1.52 -16.02 10.71
CA SER A 72 0.41 -15.19 11.21
C SER A 72 0.85 -14.04 12.12
N VAL A 73 2.04 -14.11 12.73
CA VAL A 73 2.64 -13.02 13.51
C VAL A 73 3.52 -12.15 12.61
N ILE A 74 4.36 -12.78 11.80
CA ILE A 74 5.36 -12.11 10.96
C ILE A 74 4.73 -11.29 9.83
N GLN A 75 3.68 -11.82 9.19
CA GLN A 75 3.04 -11.15 8.07
C GLN A 75 2.39 -9.82 8.47
N PRO A 76 1.56 -9.71 9.53
CA PRO A 76 1.05 -8.42 9.98
C PRO A 76 2.15 -7.43 10.33
N VAL A 77 3.17 -7.85 11.07
CA VAL A 77 4.32 -6.99 11.42
C VAL A 77 4.99 -6.42 10.16
N SER A 78 5.00 -7.16 9.05
CA SER A 78 5.54 -6.67 7.76
C SER A 78 4.89 -5.36 7.27
N GLY A 79 3.65 -5.07 7.70
CA GLY A 79 2.94 -3.82 7.41
C GLY A 79 3.59 -2.57 8.02
N CYS A 80 4.35 -2.69 9.10
CA CYS A 80 5.06 -1.56 9.70
C CYS A 80 6.21 -1.03 8.83
N GLY A 81 6.70 -1.83 7.87
CA GLY A 81 7.68 -1.37 6.89
C GLY A 81 7.17 -0.19 6.06
N LEU A 82 5.86 -0.07 5.84
CA LEU A 82 5.25 1.09 5.17
C LEU A 82 5.30 2.35 6.04
N ALA A 83 5.15 2.20 7.36
CA ALA A 83 5.29 3.31 8.30
C ALA A 83 6.73 3.83 8.33
N ILE A 84 7.72 2.93 8.38
CA ILE A 84 9.14 3.29 8.33
C ILE A 84 9.49 3.91 6.99
N LEU A 85 8.93 3.39 5.89
CA LEU A 85 9.08 4.00 4.57
C LEU A 85 8.57 5.44 4.55
N SER A 86 7.41 5.70 5.16
CA SER A 86 6.83 7.04 5.23
C SER A 86 7.73 8.01 6.00
N ILE A 87 8.26 7.59 7.16
CA ILE A 87 9.24 8.37 7.93
C ILE A 87 10.51 8.64 7.10
N PHE A 88 11.04 7.59 6.46
CA PHE A 88 12.23 7.71 5.60
C PHE A 88 11.97 8.67 4.43
N SER A 89 10.79 8.61 3.81
CA SER A 89 10.39 9.53 2.73
C SER A 89 10.37 10.98 3.20
N HIS A 90 9.86 11.24 4.41
CA HIS A 90 9.82 12.58 4.98
C HIS A 90 11.21 13.18 5.17
N PHE A 91 12.13 12.43 5.78
CA PHE A 91 13.47 12.95 6.07
C PHE A 91 14.40 12.95 4.84
N TYR A 92 14.37 11.89 4.04
CA TYR A 92 15.30 11.69 2.93
C TYR A 92 14.82 12.30 1.61
N LEU A 93 13.51 12.22 1.32
CA LEU A 93 12.92 12.77 0.10
C LEU A 93 12.29 14.16 0.32
N GLN A 94 12.31 14.68 1.56
CA GLN A 94 11.73 15.98 1.94
C GLN A 94 10.22 16.08 1.59
N GLU A 95 9.52 14.94 1.57
CA GLU A 95 8.09 14.90 1.33
C GLU A 95 7.31 15.37 2.57
N VAL A 96 6.26 16.17 2.40
CA VAL A 96 5.47 16.69 3.52
C VAL A 96 4.52 15.59 4.02
N MET A 97 4.73 15.11 5.26
CA MET A 97 3.81 14.20 5.93
C MET A 97 2.65 14.97 6.55
N ASN A 98 1.42 14.47 6.34
CA ASN A 98 0.25 15.01 7.00
C ASN A 98 0.08 14.40 8.40
N VAL A 99 -0.75 15.03 9.23
CA VAL A 99 -1.12 14.50 10.57
C VAL A 99 -1.68 13.07 10.48
N VAL A 100 -2.41 12.76 9.40
CA VAL A 100 -2.95 11.40 9.16
C VAL A 100 -1.84 10.38 8.95
N ASP A 101 -0.75 10.76 8.28
CA ASP A 101 0.40 9.86 8.06
C ASP A 101 1.07 9.55 9.40
N TRP A 102 1.27 10.56 10.24
CA TRP A 102 1.79 10.39 11.61
C TRP A 102 0.92 9.47 12.46
N VAL A 103 -0.40 9.66 12.44
CA VAL A 103 -1.33 8.78 13.15
C VAL A 103 -1.23 7.34 12.63
N GLY A 104 -1.13 7.16 11.31
CA GLY A 104 -0.95 5.85 10.69
C GLY A 104 0.37 5.17 11.10
N VAL A 105 1.47 5.92 11.15
CA VAL A 105 2.77 5.46 11.67
C VAL A 105 2.65 5.02 13.14
N THR A 106 2.05 5.84 13.99
CA THR A 106 1.91 5.54 15.42
C THR A 106 1.06 4.29 15.65
N LEU A 107 -0.05 4.15 14.92
CA LEU A 107 -0.92 2.96 14.99
C LEU A 107 -0.18 1.69 14.56
N ALA A 108 0.57 1.74 13.46
CA ALA A 108 1.38 0.62 13.02
C ALA A 108 2.47 0.25 14.04
N GLY A 109 3.12 1.24 14.66
CA GLY A 109 4.12 1.03 15.71
C GLY A 109 3.54 0.38 16.97
N ILE A 110 2.44 0.93 17.51
CA ILE A 110 1.73 0.36 18.67
C ILE A 110 1.23 -1.04 18.34
N GLY A 111 0.69 -1.24 17.14
CA GLY A 111 0.20 -2.54 16.70
C GLY A 111 1.30 -3.59 16.64
N THR A 112 2.49 -3.26 16.13
CA THR A 112 3.67 -4.15 16.14
C THR A 112 4.11 -4.52 17.55
N ILE A 113 4.12 -3.56 18.48
CA ILE A 113 4.42 -3.83 19.90
C ILE A 113 3.36 -4.77 20.50
N GLY A 114 2.09 -4.55 20.20
CA GLY A 114 0.99 -5.42 20.62
C GLY A 114 1.15 -6.85 20.08
N VAL A 115 1.45 -7.01 18.79
CA VAL A 115 1.73 -8.33 18.21
C VAL A 115 2.92 -9.01 18.90
N GLY A 116 3.96 -8.27 19.26
CA GLY A 116 5.11 -8.84 19.99
C GLY A 116 4.89 -9.16 21.45
N ALA A 117 4.00 -8.43 22.12
CA ALA A 117 3.62 -8.71 23.50
C ALA A 117 2.58 -9.83 23.60
N GLY A 118 1.73 -9.99 22.58
CA GLY A 118 0.64 -10.96 22.54
C GLY A 118 0.98 -12.26 21.81
N GLY A 119 2.08 -12.32 21.07
CA GLY A 119 2.53 -13.58 20.50
C GLY A 119 3.15 -14.45 21.60
N GLU A 120 2.71 -15.69 21.67
CA GLU A 120 3.40 -16.75 22.40
C GLU A 120 4.21 -17.57 21.40
N GLU A 121 5.36 -18.12 21.79
CA GLU A 121 6.09 -19.06 20.95
C GLU A 121 5.29 -20.37 20.87
N GLN A 122 4.42 -20.45 19.87
CA GLN A 122 3.56 -21.59 19.68
C GLN A 122 4.32 -22.66 18.91
N GLN A 123 5.02 -23.50 19.67
CA GLN A 123 5.47 -24.82 19.26
C GLN A 123 4.35 -25.85 19.56
N GLU A 124 3.91 -26.57 18.52
CA GLU A 124 2.92 -27.67 18.50
C GLU A 124 1.41 -27.28 18.56
N ALA A 125 0.49 -27.85 17.78
CA ALA A 125 0.47 -29.10 17.01
C ALA A 125 0.03 -28.88 15.55
N VAL A 126 0.83 -29.42 14.61
CA VAL A 126 0.56 -29.38 13.17
C VAL A 126 -0.12 -30.68 12.75
N ALA A 127 -1.43 -30.66 12.55
CA ALA A 127 -2.06 -31.62 11.66
C ALA A 127 -1.82 -31.12 10.22
N LEU A 128 -0.73 -31.56 9.60
CA LEU A 128 -0.44 -31.25 8.20
C LEU A 128 -1.54 -31.86 7.32
N SER A 129 -2.62 -31.11 7.09
CA SER A 129 -3.56 -31.45 6.02
C SER A 129 -2.93 -31.03 4.70
N ILE A 130 -2.04 -31.90 4.19
CA ILE A 130 -1.44 -31.83 2.84
C ILE A 130 -2.53 -31.64 1.77
N PHE A 131 -3.79 -31.97 2.08
CA PHE A 131 -4.98 -31.82 1.24
C PHE A 131 -5.48 -30.37 1.04
N HIS A 132 -5.06 -29.37 1.83
CA HIS A 132 -5.55 -27.99 1.65
C HIS A 132 -4.65 -27.11 0.77
N ILE A 133 -3.45 -27.58 0.43
CA ILE A 133 -2.51 -26.86 -0.45
C ILE A 133 -3.03 -26.77 -1.89
N PRO A 134 -3.58 -27.85 -2.49
CA PRO A 134 -4.25 -27.77 -3.78
C PRO A 134 -5.46 -26.83 -3.77
N TRP A 135 -6.20 -26.78 -2.66
CA TRP A 135 -7.38 -25.92 -2.53
C TRP A 135 -7.01 -24.43 -2.51
N LEU A 136 -5.89 -24.05 -1.87
CA LEU A 136 -5.39 -22.66 -1.89
C LEU A 136 -4.83 -22.25 -3.28
N ILE A 137 -4.25 -23.19 -4.02
CA ILE A 137 -3.80 -22.98 -5.41
C ILE A 137 -5.01 -22.88 -6.35
N LEU A 138 -6.03 -23.72 -6.16
CA LEU A 138 -7.30 -23.70 -6.90
C LEU A 138 -8.13 -22.47 -6.58
N LEU A 139 -8.19 -22.00 -5.33
CA LEU A 139 -8.89 -20.77 -4.95
C LEU A 139 -8.20 -19.55 -5.59
N ASN A 140 -6.87 -19.50 -5.60
CA ASN A 140 -6.11 -18.46 -6.30
C ASN A 140 -6.28 -18.53 -7.83
N GLY A 141 -6.33 -19.74 -8.40
CA GLY A 141 -6.64 -19.96 -9.82
C GLY A 141 -8.07 -19.54 -10.19
N TRP A 142 -9.04 -19.86 -9.33
CA TRP A 142 -10.46 -19.53 -9.50
C TRP A 142 -10.71 -18.03 -9.33
N LEU A 143 -10.04 -17.36 -8.39
CA LEU A 143 -10.08 -15.90 -8.24
C LEU A 143 -9.46 -15.19 -9.45
N ARG A 144 -8.38 -15.76 -10.03
CA ARG A 144 -7.75 -15.28 -11.27
C ARG A 144 -8.66 -15.44 -12.48
N ILE A 145 -9.36 -16.56 -12.61
CA ILE A 145 -10.31 -16.82 -13.71
C ILE A 145 -11.55 -15.91 -13.58
N TYR A 146 -12.12 -15.80 -12.38
CA TYR A 146 -13.28 -14.94 -12.11
C TYR A 146 -12.96 -13.45 -12.31
N LYS A 147 -11.78 -12.97 -11.89
CA LYS A 147 -11.33 -11.59 -12.17
C LYS A 147 -11.01 -11.35 -13.63
N ARG A 148 -10.38 -12.29 -14.32
CA ARG A 148 -10.09 -12.18 -15.77
C ARG A 148 -11.38 -12.04 -16.57
N GLN A 149 -12.40 -12.80 -16.21
CA GLN A 149 -13.72 -12.77 -16.84
C GLN A 149 -14.53 -11.51 -16.50
N ARG A 150 -14.35 -10.92 -15.30
CA ARG A 150 -14.96 -9.64 -14.94
C ARG A 150 -14.21 -8.42 -15.53
N ARG A 151 -12.91 -8.56 -15.83
CA ARG A 151 -12.06 -7.51 -16.45
C ARG A 151 -12.47 -7.17 -17.89
N GLU A 152 -13.23 -8.04 -18.55
CA GLU A 152 -13.75 -7.79 -19.90
C GLU A 152 -15.03 -6.94 -19.91
N GLN A 153 -15.68 -6.67 -18.75
CA GLN A 153 -17.01 -6.05 -18.72
C GLN A 153 -17.08 -4.56 -18.34
N GLU A 154 -16.08 -3.93 -17.71
CA GLU A 154 -16.22 -2.53 -17.29
C GLU A 154 -15.00 -1.67 -17.67
N MET A 155 -15.14 -0.97 -18.79
CA MET A 155 -14.27 0.12 -19.24
C MET A 155 -14.57 1.38 -18.40
N MET A 156 -13.69 1.78 -17.47
CA MET A 156 -13.40 3.19 -17.07
C MET A 156 -12.28 3.23 -15.98
N GLU A 157 -11.28 4.10 -16.15
CA GLU A 157 -10.03 4.28 -15.36
C GLU A 157 -8.98 3.13 -15.38
N TYR A 158 -8.35 2.90 -16.53
CA TYR A 158 -7.44 1.77 -16.79
C TYR A 158 -6.13 1.75 -15.95
N ASP A 159 -5.48 2.91 -15.74
CA ASP A 159 -4.14 2.94 -15.12
C ASP A 159 -4.14 2.59 -13.63
N VAL A 160 -5.10 3.10 -12.87
CA VAL A 160 -5.18 2.87 -11.41
C VAL A 160 -5.58 1.44 -11.10
N VAL A 161 -6.48 0.86 -11.91
CA VAL A 161 -6.92 -0.53 -11.75
C VAL A 161 -5.79 -1.49 -12.06
N GLU A 162 -4.97 -1.19 -13.08
CA GLU A 162 -3.80 -2.00 -13.42
C GLU A 162 -2.73 -1.96 -12.30
N GLU A 163 -2.45 -0.79 -11.72
CA GLU A 163 -1.58 -0.63 -10.54
C GLU A 163 -2.00 -1.54 -9.37
N ILE A 164 -3.30 -1.49 -9.03
CA ILE A 164 -3.88 -2.25 -7.93
C ILE A 164 -3.77 -3.74 -8.22
N ILE A 165 -4.06 -4.17 -9.45
CA ILE A 165 -4.02 -5.58 -9.82
C ILE A 165 -2.61 -6.15 -9.72
N TYR A 166 -1.60 -5.48 -10.28
CA TYR A 166 -0.21 -5.95 -10.16
C TYR A 166 0.26 -5.99 -8.71
N GLY A 167 -0.13 -4.99 -7.90
CA GLY A 167 0.18 -4.99 -6.47
C GLY A 167 -0.51 -6.14 -5.73
N LEU A 168 -1.80 -6.39 -5.95
CA LEU A 168 -2.50 -7.50 -5.33
C LEU A 168 -1.90 -8.86 -5.74
N GLU A 169 -1.62 -9.04 -7.03
CA GLU A 169 -1.05 -10.29 -7.55
C GLU A 169 0.34 -10.58 -6.99
N SER A 170 1.21 -9.56 -6.93
CA SER A 170 2.54 -9.72 -6.32
C SER A 170 2.43 -10.02 -4.83
N GLY A 171 1.55 -9.32 -4.10
CA GLY A 171 1.33 -9.52 -2.68
C GLY A 171 0.84 -10.93 -2.33
N ILE A 172 -0.15 -11.44 -3.07
CA ILE A 172 -0.62 -12.82 -2.91
C ILE A 172 0.54 -13.81 -3.06
N LEU A 173 1.37 -13.63 -4.08
CA LEU A 173 2.52 -14.51 -4.32
C LEU A 173 3.57 -14.41 -3.21
N PHE A 174 3.85 -13.21 -2.68
CA PHE A 174 4.74 -13.04 -1.52
C PHE A 174 4.18 -13.70 -0.26
N GLY A 175 2.88 -13.55 0.00
CA GLY A 175 2.19 -14.23 1.10
C GLY A 175 2.30 -15.76 0.98
N MET A 176 2.01 -16.30 -0.20
CA MET A 176 2.14 -17.75 -0.47
C MET A 176 3.59 -18.23 -0.35
N SER A 177 4.55 -17.47 -0.88
CA SER A 177 5.99 -17.77 -0.75
C SER A 177 6.40 -17.89 0.72
N SER A 178 5.94 -16.99 1.59
CA SER A 178 6.26 -17.06 3.02
C SER A 178 5.75 -18.33 3.71
N VAL A 179 4.53 -18.78 3.36
CA VAL A 179 3.94 -20.01 3.89
C VAL A 179 4.67 -21.24 3.38
N ILE A 180 5.03 -21.27 2.09
CA ILE A 180 5.81 -22.36 1.49
C ILE A 180 7.21 -22.44 2.12
N SER A 181 7.86 -21.30 2.37
CA SER A 181 9.13 -21.25 3.10
C SER A 181 9.00 -21.79 4.52
N LYS A 182 7.97 -21.37 5.27
CA LYS A 182 7.72 -21.86 6.63
C LYS A 182 7.44 -23.36 6.65
N MET A 183 6.66 -23.85 5.70
CA MET A 183 6.39 -25.28 5.52
C MET A 183 7.68 -26.09 5.35
N GLY A 184 8.65 -25.58 4.60
CA GLY A 184 9.97 -26.19 4.48
C GLY A 184 10.69 -26.34 5.82
N PHE A 185 10.63 -25.34 6.69
CA PHE A 185 11.22 -25.42 8.04
C PHE A 185 10.48 -26.42 8.94
N LEU A 186 9.14 -26.42 8.91
CA LEU A 186 8.34 -27.35 9.70
C LEU A 186 8.58 -28.82 9.30
N PHE A 187 8.78 -29.09 8.00
CA PHE A 187 9.14 -30.43 7.54
C PHE A 187 10.48 -30.91 8.09
N LEU A 188 11.45 -30.00 8.24
CA LEU A 188 12.75 -30.34 8.83
C LEU A 188 12.61 -30.70 10.31
N GLU A 189 11.82 -29.92 11.05
CA GLU A 189 11.55 -30.15 12.49
C GLU A 189 10.82 -31.49 12.73
N GLN A 190 9.94 -31.88 11.81
CA GLN A 190 9.18 -33.14 11.88
C GLN A 190 9.96 -34.38 11.43
N GLY A 191 11.25 -34.24 11.07
CA GLY A 191 12.10 -35.36 10.68
C GLY A 191 11.81 -35.92 9.27
N PHE A 192 11.11 -35.18 8.41
CA PHE A 192 10.97 -35.55 7.00
C PHE A 192 12.32 -35.49 6.27
N HIS A 193 12.36 -36.07 5.06
CA HIS A 193 13.59 -36.15 4.27
C HIS A 193 14.21 -34.76 4.04
N LYS A 194 15.51 -34.62 4.32
CA LYS A 194 16.24 -33.33 4.27
C LYS A 194 16.16 -32.62 2.91
N LEU A 195 15.94 -33.36 1.82
CA LEU A 195 15.73 -32.80 0.47
C LEU A 195 14.43 -32.01 0.31
N LEU A 196 13.46 -32.14 1.21
CA LEU A 196 12.19 -31.44 1.10
C LEU A 196 12.35 -29.94 1.37
N VAL A 197 13.27 -29.56 2.26
CA VAL A 197 13.59 -28.15 2.58
C VAL A 197 14.06 -27.37 1.35
N PRO A 198 15.11 -27.78 0.61
CA PRO A 198 15.55 -27.05 -0.57
C PRO A 198 14.49 -27.05 -1.69
N ILE A 199 13.65 -28.08 -1.80
CA ILE A 199 12.52 -28.10 -2.75
C ILE A 199 11.49 -27.03 -2.38
N CYS A 200 11.06 -26.95 -1.13
CA CYS A 200 10.14 -25.91 -0.64
C CYS A 200 10.73 -24.51 -0.83
N LEU A 201 12.01 -24.32 -0.51
CA LEU A 201 12.69 -23.04 -0.72
C LEU A 201 12.77 -22.67 -2.21
N LEU A 202 13.04 -23.63 -3.10
CA LEU A 202 13.06 -23.38 -4.54
C LEU A 202 11.68 -22.97 -5.07
N ILE A 203 10.61 -23.65 -4.64
CA ILE A 203 9.23 -23.30 -5.00
C ILE A 203 8.89 -21.91 -4.46
N SER A 204 9.27 -21.61 -3.23
CA SER A 204 9.07 -20.31 -2.60
C SER A 204 9.79 -19.19 -3.34
N VAL A 205 11.07 -19.35 -3.65
CA VAL A 205 11.86 -18.40 -4.45
C VAL A 205 11.25 -18.21 -5.83
N SER A 206 10.77 -19.28 -6.47
CA SER A 206 10.10 -19.18 -7.78
C SER A 206 8.81 -18.37 -7.68
N CYS A 207 8.00 -18.62 -6.65
CA CYS A 207 6.76 -17.90 -6.37
C CYS A 207 7.03 -16.41 -6.12
N SER A 208 8.01 -16.10 -5.25
CA SER A 208 8.45 -14.74 -4.96
C SER A 208 9.02 -14.04 -6.20
N GLY A 209 9.78 -14.75 -7.05
CA GLY A 209 10.30 -14.23 -8.31
C GLY A 209 9.20 -13.82 -9.30
N ILE A 210 8.13 -14.61 -9.40
CA ILE A 210 6.94 -14.24 -10.20
C ILE A 210 6.25 -13.02 -9.57
N GLY A 211 6.13 -12.97 -8.23
CA GLY A 211 5.60 -11.81 -7.52
C GLY A 211 6.40 -10.54 -7.79
N PHE A 212 7.73 -10.64 -7.74
CA PHE A 212 8.67 -9.57 -8.03
C PHE A 212 8.55 -9.07 -9.48
N TYR A 213 8.33 -9.98 -10.43
CA TYR A 213 8.10 -9.62 -11.83
C TYR A 213 6.83 -8.77 -12.01
N TYR A 214 5.71 -9.19 -11.42
CA TYR A 214 4.46 -8.41 -11.44
C TYR A 214 4.62 -7.07 -10.72
N GLN A 215 5.28 -7.09 -9.56
CA GLN A 215 5.57 -5.88 -8.80
C GLN A 215 6.37 -4.88 -9.65
N THR A 216 7.45 -5.33 -10.31
CA THR A 216 8.32 -4.47 -11.12
C THR A 216 7.56 -3.89 -12.32
N ARG A 217 6.68 -4.67 -12.95
CA ARG A 217 5.81 -4.17 -14.03
C ARG A 217 4.84 -3.09 -13.54
N GLY A 218 4.24 -3.30 -12.37
CA GLY A 218 3.40 -2.30 -11.71
C GLY A 218 4.17 -1.04 -11.34
N LEU A 219 5.38 -1.17 -10.78
CA LEU A 219 6.23 -0.03 -10.38
C LEU A 219 6.68 0.83 -11.57
N LYS A 220 6.87 0.22 -12.74
CA LYS A 220 7.34 0.91 -13.94
C LYS A 220 6.33 1.92 -14.48
N HIS A 221 5.06 1.51 -14.60
CA HIS A 221 4.00 2.36 -15.17
C HIS A 221 3.16 3.05 -14.09
N GLY A 222 3.26 2.56 -12.86
CA GLY A 222 2.37 2.91 -11.77
C GLY A 222 3.00 3.69 -10.62
N ARG A 223 2.13 4.21 -9.77
CA ARG A 223 2.50 4.83 -8.49
C ARG A 223 3.01 3.77 -7.51
N ALA A 224 4.32 3.79 -7.24
CA ALA A 224 4.98 2.97 -6.19
C ALA A 224 4.14 2.78 -4.92
N ILE A 225 3.56 3.86 -4.40
CA ILE A 225 2.79 3.80 -3.16
C ILE A 225 1.60 2.85 -3.28
N ILE A 226 0.86 2.86 -4.40
CA ILE A 226 -0.32 2.00 -4.59
C ILE A 226 0.10 0.56 -4.81
N VAL A 227 1.05 0.32 -5.72
CA VAL A 227 1.50 -1.05 -6.03
C VAL A 227 2.14 -1.69 -4.80
N SER A 228 3.01 -0.98 -4.06
CA SER A 228 3.64 -1.51 -2.85
C SER A 228 2.64 -1.75 -1.73
N THR A 229 1.66 -0.85 -1.57
CA THR A 229 0.60 -1.00 -0.57
C THR A 229 -0.28 -2.20 -0.86
N CYS A 230 -0.81 -2.28 -2.08
CA CYS A 230 -1.68 -3.39 -2.48
C CYS A 230 -0.94 -4.72 -2.32
N ALA A 231 0.36 -4.75 -2.61
CA ALA A 231 1.21 -5.91 -2.36
C ALA A 231 1.38 -6.22 -0.88
N ALA A 232 1.64 -5.22 -0.03
CA ALA A 232 1.76 -5.44 1.40
C ALA A 232 0.44 -5.96 2.00
N VAL A 233 -0.69 -5.31 1.72
CA VAL A 233 -2.00 -5.72 2.22
C VAL A 233 -2.36 -7.12 1.75
N ALA A 234 -2.17 -7.43 0.46
CA ALA A 234 -2.43 -8.76 -0.05
C ALA A 234 -1.50 -9.82 0.55
N SER A 235 -0.20 -9.52 0.73
CA SER A 235 0.75 -10.43 1.38
C SER A 235 0.36 -10.71 2.83
N ILE A 236 -0.04 -9.67 3.58
CA ILE A 236 -0.51 -9.80 4.97
C ILE A 236 -1.73 -10.74 5.02
N LEU A 237 -2.76 -10.43 4.24
CA LEU A 237 -4.01 -11.20 4.24
C LEU A 237 -3.79 -12.64 3.80
N THR A 238 -3.10 -12.85 2.67
CA THR A 238 -2.82 -14.18 2.15
C THR A 238 -1.93 -14.97 3.09
N GLY A 239 -0.87 -14.37 3.63
CA GLY A 239 0.05 -15.05 4.53
C GLY A 239 -0.59 -15.44 5.86
N VAL A 240 -1.42 -14.58 6.45
CA VAL A 240 -2.16 -14.87 7.69
C VAL A 240 -3.19 -15.98 7.47
N LEU A 241 -4.01 -15.88 6.41
CA LEU A 241 -5.03 -16.89 6.11
C LEU A 241 -4.41 -18.23 5.73
N ALA A 242 -3.38 -18.23 4.88
CA ALA A 242 -2.70 -19.46 4.48
C ALA A 242 -1.86 -20.04 5.64
N GLY A 243 -1.30 -19.24 6.54
CA GLY A 243 -0.68 -19.72 7.77
C GLY A 243 -1.68 -20.47 8.67
N MET A 244 -2.85 -19.89 8.91
CA MET A 244 -3.91 -20.54 9.70
C MET A 244 -4.47 -21.80 9.02
N LEU A 245 -4.73 -21.76 7.70
CA LEU A 245 -5.39 -22.86 6.98
C LEU A 245 -4.43 -23.97 6.55
N ALA A 246 -3.22 -23.64 6.08
CA ALA A 246 -2.27 -24.61 5.54
C ALA A 246 -1.30 -25.14 6.60
N LEU A 247 -0.85 -24.27 7.52
CA LEU A 247 0.10 -24.66 8.58
C LEU A 247 -0.62 -25.02 9.89
N GLY A 248 -1.92 -24.74 9.98
CA GLY A 248 -2.71 -24.98 11.19
C GLY A 248 -2.31 -24.06 12.35
N GLU A 249 -1.71 -22.90 12.05
CA GLU A 249 -1.32 -21.93 13.09
C GLU A 249 -2.54 -21.49 13.90
N ARG A 250 -2.49 -21.70 15.22
CA ARG A 250 -3.57 -21.33 16.14
C ARG A 250 -3.27 -20.02 16.82
N LEU A 251 -4.32 -19.27 17.15
CA LEU A 251 -4.20 -18.09 18.01
C LEU A 251 -3.78 -18.51 19.44
N PRO A 252 -3.11 -17.61 20.20
CA PRO A 252 -2.71 -17.87 21.57
C PRO A 252 -3.85 -18.45 22.42
N SER A 253 -3.54 -19.44 23.25
CA SER A 253 -4.51 -20.10 24.12
C SER A 253 -4.96 -19.17 25.25
N ALA A 254 -4.04 -18.32 25.74
CA ALA A 254 -4.33 -17.32 26.75
C ALA A 254 -5.26 -16.21 26.19
N PRO A 255 -6.43 -15.94 26.80
CA PRO A 255 -7.37 -14.93 26.30
C PRO A 255 -6.78 -13.52 26.20
N LYS A 256 -5.90 -13.16 27.16
CA LYS A 256 -5.21 -11.86 27.18
C LYS A 256 -4.24 -11.72 26.01
N ALA A 257 -3.38 -12.72 25.79
CA ALA A 257 -2.42 -12.74 24.69
C ALA A 257 -3.14 -12.67 23.33
N ARG A 258 -4.22 -13.46 23.17
CA ARG A 258 -5.08 -13.42 21.98
C ARG A 258 -5.68 -12.05 21.71
N LEU A 259 -6.22 -11.39 22.74
CA LEU A 259 -6.81 -10.06 22.60
C LEU A 259 -5.76 -9.04 22.18
N VAL A 260 -4.60 -9.04 22.83
CA VAL A 260 -3.48 -8.13 22.52
C VAL A 260 -2.97 -8.34 21.09
N LEU A 261 -2.87 -9.59 20.63
CA LEU A 261 -2.47 -9.93 19.27
C LEU A 261 -3.49 -9.47 18.22
N LEU A 262 -4.79 -9.74 18.45
CA LEU A 262 -5.86 -9.32 17.54
C LEU A 262 -5.99 -7.79 17.47
N LEU A 263 -5.84 -7.12 18.62
CA LEU A 263 -5.79 -5.66 18.66
C LEU A 263 -4.57 -5.13 17.92
N GLY A 264 -3.42 -5.79 18.07
CA GLY A 264 -2.22 -5.48 17.30
C GLY A 264 -2.43 -5.57 15.79
N TRP A 265 -3.07 -6.63 15.30
CA TRP A 265 -3.45 -6.76 13.89
C TRP A 265 -4.37 -5.64 13.42
N LEU A 266 -5.40 -5.33 14.21
CA LEU A 266 -6.35 -4.27 13.89
C LEU A 266 -5.63 -2.92 13.75
N LEU A 267 -4.78 -2.58 14.72
CA LEU A 267 -4.03 -1.32 14.73
C LEU A 267 -3.06 -1.22 13.54
N ILE A 268 -2.36 -2.31 13.19
CA ILE A 268 -1.50 -2.34 12.00
C ILE A 268 -2.31 -2.11 10.73
N ILE A 269 -3.41 -2.85 10.55
CA ILE A 269 -4.25 -2.74 9.36
C ILE A 269 -4.82 -1.32 9.25
N THR A 270 -5.36 -0.77 10.34
CA THR A 270 -5.85 0.61 10.37
C THR A 270 -4.73 1.61 10.07
N GLY A 271 -3.54 1.43 10.64
CA GLY A 271 -2.38 2.30 10.40
C GLY A 271 -1.95 2.29 8.94
N VAL A 272 -1.87 1.12 8.32
CA VAL A 272 -1.58 0.96 6.88
C VAL A 272 -2.65 1.61 6.03
N ILE A 273 -3.94 1.39 6.32
CA ILE A 273 -5.05 2.02 5.58
C ILE A 273 -4.97 3.55 5.67
N LEU A 274 -4.64 4.11 6.84
CA LEU A 274 -4.50 5.56 7.02
C LEU A 274 -3.32 6.13 6.24
N LEU A 275 -2.16 5.47 6.25
CA LEU A 275 -0.98 5.87 5.47
C LEU A 275 -1.28 5.94 3.97
N VAL A 276 -2.16 5.08 3.49
CA VAL A 276 -2.52 4.97 2.07
C VAL A 276 -3.63 5.95 1.72
N GLY A 277 -4.59 6.09 2.64
CA GLY A 277 -5.75 6.96 2.50
C GLY A 277 -5.47 8.42 2.77
N SER A 278 -4.32 8.79 3.34
CA SER A 278 -4.02 10.13 3.85
C SER A 278 -4.26 11.23 2.83
N THR A 279 -3.78 11.06 1.59
CA THR A 279 -3.95 12.06 0.53
C THR A 279 -5.41 12.23 0.09
N LYS A 280 -6.23 11.17 0.14
CA LYS A 280 -7.67 11.23 -0.15
C LYS A 280 -8.44 11.80 1.05
N LEU A 281 -8.08 11.39 2.26
CA LEU A 281 -8.72 11.79 3.50
C LEU A 281 -8.48 13.27 3.79
N VAL A 282 -7.26 13.78 3.61
CA VAL A 282 -6.94 15.21 3.76
C VAL A 282 -7.70 16.05 2.74
N ARG A 283 -7.80 15.61 1.48
CA ARG A 283 -8.61 16.28 0.46
C ARG A 283 -10.10 16.30 0.81
N PHE A 284 -10.63 15.19 1.31
CA PHE A 284 -12.02 15.10 1.76
C PHE A 284 -12.30 16.02 2.97
N LEU A 285 -11.43 16.01 3.98
CA LEU A 285 -11.54 16.86 5.16
C LEU A 285 -11.40 18.36 4.82
N ALA A 286 -10.49 18.71 3.90
CA ALA A 286 -10.33 20.07 3.41
C ALA A 286 -11.57 20.54 2.62
N SER A 287 -12.12 19.68 1.77
CA SER A 287 -13.36 19.96 1.01
C SER A 287 -14.55 20.16 1.96
N SER A 288 -14.75 19.26 2.92
CA SER A 288 -15.82 19.37 3.93
C SER A 288 -15.71 20.65 4.77
N ARG A 289 -14.48 21.02 5.19
CA ARG A 289 -14.24 22.25 5.95
C ARG A 289 -14.49 23.51 5.12
N ARG A 290 -14.20 23.48 3.81
CA ARG A 290 -14.48 24.58 2.87
C ARG A 290 -15.98 24.74 2.61
N THR A 291 -16.72 23.64 2.49
CA THR A 291 -18.18 23.65 2.36
C THR A 291 -18.83 24.21 3.63
N ARG A 292 -18.39 23.77 4.81
CA ARG A 292 -18.89 24.26 6.11
C ARG A 292 -18.61 25.76 6.33
N SER A 293 -17.43 26.24 5.92
CA SER A 293 -17.07 27.67 5.96
C SER A 293 -17.91 28.53 5.00
N ASN A 294 -18.25 28.01 3.81
CA ASN A 294 -19.16 28.70 2.89
C ASN A 294 -20.61 28.71 3.39
N THR A 295 -21.05 27.67 4.09
CA THR A 295 -22.37 27.66 4.73
C THR A 295 -22.45 28.69 5.86
N GLU A 296 -21.42 28.81 6.72
CA GLU A 296 -21.38 29.83 7.78
C GLU A 296 -21.34 31.28 7.22
N LYS A 297 -20.67 31.53 6.08
CA LYS A 297 -20.71 32.85 5.42
C LYS A 297 -22.08 33.20 4.82
N ASN A 298 -22.86 32.21 4.39
CA ASN A 298 -24.21 32.42 3.85
C ASN A 298 -25.28 32.60 4.95
N TYR A 299 -24.97 32.35 6.22
CA TYR A 299 -25.81 32.63 7.38
C TYR A 299 -25.43 33.93 8.13
N GLY A 300 -24.62 34.80 7.52
CA GLY A 300 -24.53 36.19 7.98
C GLY A 300 -25.89 36.87 7.84
N PRO A 301 -26.37 37.65 8.83
CA PRO A 301 -27.73 38.17 8.82
C PRO A 301 -27.93 39.09 7.62
N ARG A 302 -28.85 38.67 6.74
CA ARG A 302 -29.43 39.47 5.67
C ARG A 302 -30.18 40.65 6.31
N ARG A 303 -29.51 41.77 6.56
CA ARG A 303 -30.16 43.03 6.97
C ARG A 303 -30.85 43.67 5.76
N SER A 304 -32.12 43.31 5.56
CA SER A 304 -33.18 44.21 5.07
C SER A 304 -33.93 44.70 6.32
N THR A 305 -34.34 45.95 6.55
CA THR A 305 -35.12 46.83 5.67
C THR A 305 -35.25 48.24 6.32
N SER A 306 -35.28 49.30 5.50
CA SER A 306 -36.13 50.52 5.54
C SER A 306 -36.52 51.20 6.88
N SER A 307 -36.21 52.50 7.01
CA SER A 307 -37.21 53.50 7.45
C SER A 307 -36.91 54.91 6.87
N ARG A 308 -37.97 55.56 6.37
CA ARG A 308 -38.04 56.90 5.78
C ARG A 308 -38.05 57.98 6.88
N VAL A 309 -37.33 59.09 6.68
CA VAL A 309 -37.71 60.43 7.18
C VAL A 309 -37.37 61.48 6.10
N ARG A 310 -38.21 62.52 6.05
CA ARG A 310 -38.57 63.42 4.95
C ARG A 310 -37.63 64.64 4.78
N GLU A 311 -37.60 65.15 3.55
CA GLU A 311 -36.88 66.27 2.91
C GLU A 311 -36.92 67.67 3.60
N PRO A 312 -36.02 68.63 3.27
CA PRO A 312 -36.10 69.43 2.01
C PRO A 312 -34.79 69.66 1.23
N SER A 313 -34.95 69.81 -0.10
CA SER A 313 -33.98 70.23 -1.15
C SER A 313 -33.67 71.76 -1.11
N PRO A 314 -32.86 72.39 -2.01
CA PRO A 314 -32.10 71.90 -3.19
C PRO A 314 -30.64 72.44 -3.29
N THR A 315 -29.78 71.87 -4.16
CA THR A 315 -28.89 72.58 -5.13
C THR A 315 -27.77 71.71 -5.75
N SER A 316 -27.52 71.96 -7.04
CA SER A 316 -26.34 71.60 -7.87
C SER A 316 -26.20 70.13 -8.31
N ALA A 317 -26.57 69.81 -9.56
CA ALA A 317 -25.70 69.80 -10.76
C ALA A 317 -25.03 68.41 -10.94
N VAL A 318 -24.94 67.73 -12.08
CA VAL A 318 -25.26 67.99 -13.48
C VAL A 318 -25.06 66.63 -14.21
N ILE A 319 -26.03 66.23 -15.05
CA ILE A 319 -25.89 65.50 -16.34
C ILE A 319 -25.29 64.08 -16.38
N GLN A 320 -26.22 63.11 -16.37
CA GLN A 320 -26.49 62.04 -17.36
C GLN A 320 -25.63 61.95 -18.64
N ALA A 321 -24.95 60.80 -18.86
CA ALA A 321 -24.60 60.32 -20.20
C ALA A 321 -24.35 58.80 -20.23
N ALA A 322 -25.44 58.03 -20.15
CA ALA A 322 -25.47 56.65 -20.60
C ALA A 322 -25.76 56.62 -22.11
N THR A 323 -24.73 56.72 -22.96
CA THR A 323 -24.79 56.37 -24.40
C THR A 323 -23.41 56.58 -25.02
N LEU A 324 -22.49 55.61 -24.90
CA LEU A 324 -21.26 55.64 -25.71
C LEU A 324 -20.66 54.26 -26.02
N ASN A 325 -21.46 53.19 -26.03
CA ASN A 325 -20.98 51.86 -26.44
C ASN A 325 -21.72 51.28 -27.66
N HIS A 326 -22.51 52.09 -28.38
CA HIS A 326 -23.27 51.65 -29.56
C HIS A 326 -22.72 52.15 -30.90
N LEU A 327 -21.44 52.54 -30.98
CA LEU A 327 -20.84 53.08 -32.23
C LEU A 327 -19.50 52.46 -32.67
N LEU A 328 -18.97 51.43 -32.00
CA LEU A 328 -17.73 50.77 -32.44
C LEU A 328 -17.93 49.55 -33.35
N SER A 329 -19.14 49.41 -33.91
CA SER A 329 -19.45 48.47 -34.99
C SER A 329 -19.77 49.24 -36.26
N SER A 330 -18.76 49.70 -37.00
CA SER A 330 -18.69 49.62 -38.46
C SER A 330 -17.56 50.48 -39.05
N SER A 331 -16.87 49.86 -40.00
CA SER A 331 -16.32 50.47 -41.22
C SER A 331 -14.92 51.10 -41.22
N SER A 332 -14.12 50.50 -42.10
CA SER A 332 -13.14 51.10 -43.01
C SER A 332 -11.68 51.25 -42.55
N LYS A 333 -10.87 50.30 -43.04
CA LYS A 333 -9.48 50.55 -43.47
C LYS A 333 -9.44 50.43 -44.99
N GLU A 334 -9.23 51.55 -45.70
CA GLU A 334 -8.50 51.56 -46.98
C GLU A 334 -7.95 52.97 -47.30
N LYS A 335 -6.74 52.97 -47.90
CA LYS A 335 -5.95 54.02 -48.58
C LYS A 335 -4.97 54.87 -47.78
N ALA A 336 -3.70 54.47 -47.85
CA ALA A 336 -2.65 55.20 -48.59
C ALA A 336 -1.68 54.15 -49.19
#